data_AF-A0A848Y0N4-F1
#
_entry.id   AF-A0A848Y0N4-F1
#
_cell.length_a   1.000
_cell.length_b   1.000
_cell.length_c   1.000
_cell.angle_alpha   90.00
_cell.angle_beta   90.00
_cell.angle_gamma   90.00
#
_symmetry.space_group_name_H-M   'P 1'
#
loop_
_entity.id
_entity.type
_entity.pdbx_description
1 polymer ?
#
loop_
_entity_poly.entity_id
_entity_poly.type
_entity_poly.pdbx_seq_one_letter_code
_entity_poly.pdbx_strand_id
1 'polypeptide(L)'
;MSRTQKGFTLIELMIVIAIIAIIAAIAIPNLLAARLSANETAAIATLRNIISAQAQFQQSGKADTDDDGTGEYGGFVELSGSAAGRMTAVLVPPVLSGAFRVLNAQGEVSRSGYFFRIFLPDAAGLGEGEPQAGYADDGTLDPDLSETTWCCYAWPVNYNQSGNRTFFTNQGGDVVGAEDSDYSGTSNGPVGDAAFQTADSITGSVAIGIAGQDGNVWKQVN
;
A
#
# COMPACT_ATOMS: atom_id res chain seq x y z
N MET A 1 32.22 58.72 10.74
CA MET A 1 31.30 58.09 11.74
C MET A 1 31.58 56.59 11.75
N SER A 2 32.33 56.07 12.73
CA SER A 2 32.48 54.62 12.88
C SER A 2 31.23 54.07 13.56
N ARG A 3 30.60 53.08 12.94
CA ARG A 3 29.48 52.35 13.56
C ARG A 3 30.07 51.45 14.65
N THR A 4 29.69 51.69 15.90
CA THR A 4 29.99 50.79 17.02
C THR A 4 29.25 49.47 16.77
N GLN A 5 29.96 48.42 16.37
CA GLN A 5 29.39 47.07 16.32
C GLN A 5 29.13 46.61 17.76
N LYS A 6 27.86 46.47 18.13
CA LYS A 6 27.47 45.78 19.36
C LYS A 6 27.65 44.28 19.12
N GLY A 7 28.58 43.66 19.84
CA GLY A 7 28.78 42.21 19.82
C GLY A 7 27.65 41.48 20.54
N PHE A 8 27.33 40.27 20.09
CA PHE A 8 26.35 39.38 20.72
C PHE A 8 26.94 38.83 22.03
N THR A 9 26.19 38.87 23.12
CA THR A 9 26.64 38.33 24.41
C THR A 9 26.38 36.82 24.51
N LEU A 10 27.20 36.11 25.29
CA LEU A 10 26.98 34.69 25.55
C LEU A 10 25.64 34.42 26.25
N ILE A 11 25.19 35.33 27.12
CA ILE A 11 23.92 35.16 27.85
C ILE A 11 22.72 35.29 26.92
N GLU A 12 22.77 36.19 25.93
CA GLU A 12 21.74 36.29 24.89
C GLU A 12 21.66 34.99 24.08
N LEU A 13 22.79 34.37 23.77
CA LEU A 13 22.82 33.08 23.08
C LEU A 13 22.21 31.96 23.93
N MET A 14 22.55 31.89 25.21
CA MET A 14 22.05 30.85 26.10
C MET A 14 20.53 30.89 26.27
N ILE A 15 19.93 32.08 26.41
CA ILE A 15 18.47 32.22 26.54
C ILE A 15 17.77 31.79 25.25
N VAL A 16 18.32 32.14 24.08
CA VAL A 16 17.75 31.74 22.79
C VAL A 16 17.74 30.21 22.65
N ILE A 17 18.86 29.55 22.99
CA ILE A 17 18.94 28.08 22.92
C ILE A 17 17.95 27.44 23.90
N ALA A 18 17.80 27.99 25.11
CA ALA A 18 16.85 27.48 26.10
C ALA A 18 15.40 27.55 25.60
N ILE A 19 14.99 28.66 24.98
CA ILE A 19 13.64 28.82 24.42
C ILE A 19 13.42 27.86 23.24
N ILE A 20 14.39 27.73 22.33
CA ILE A 20 14.33 26.79 21.21
C ILE A 20 14.19 25.35 21.72
N ALA A 21 14.93 24.97 22.78
CA ALA A 21 14.85 23.63 23.38
C ALA A 21 13.44 23.33 23.94
N ILE A 22 12.80 24.30 24.62
CA ILE A 22 11.44 24.15 25.15
C ILE A 22 10.43 23.96 24.01
N ILE A 23 10.52 24.79 22.95
CA ILE A 23 9.64 24.69 21.79
C ILE A 23 9.82 23.34 21.09
N ALA A 24 11.07 22.93 20.84
CA ALA A 24 11.39 21.67 20.19
C ALA A 24 10.86 20.46 20.97
N ALA A 25 10.97 20.47 22.30
CA ALA A 25 10.50 19.37 23.16
C ALA A 25 8.99 19.10 23.03
N ILE A 26 8.17 20.13 22.77
CA ILE A 26 6.72 19.99 22.58
C ILE A 26 6.38 19.76 21.10
N ALA A 27 7.06 20.46 20.20
CA ALA A 27 6.74 20.44 18.77
C ALA A 27 7.11 19.11 18.09
N ILE A 28 8.26 18.52 18.43
CA ILE A 28 8.74 17.28 17.80
C ILE A 28 7.77 16.10 18.00
N PRO A 29 7.35 15.73 19.23
CA PRO A 29 6.44 14.59 19.40
C PRO A 29 5.09 14.81 18.70
N ASN A 30 4.55 16.03 18.75
CA ASN A 30 3.30 16.37 18.07
C ASN A 30 3.43 16.27 16.54
N LEU A 31 4.55 16.74 15.98
CA LEU A 31 4.82 16.63 14.55
C LEU A 31 4.94 15.18 14.10
N LEU A 32 5.59 14.32 14.89
CA LEU A 32 5.70 12.89 14.59
C LEU A 32 4.33 12.24 14.59
N ALA A 33 3.52 12.43 15.63
CA ALA A 33 2.16 11.89 15.70
C ALA A 33 1.28 12.37 14.53
N ALA A 34 1.36 13.66 14.17
CA ALA A 34 0.64 14.21 13.03
C ALA A 34 1.08 13.57 11.70
N ARG A 35 2.39 13.31 11.53
CA ARG A 35 2.93 12.64 10.35
C ARG A 35 2.46 11.19 10.23
N LEU A 36 2.45 10.43 11.33
CA LEU A 36 1.94 9.05 11.34
C LEU A 36 0.47 9.01 10.89
N SER A 37 -0.38 9.85 11.48
CA SER A 37 -1.81 9.94 11.13
C SER A 37 -2.03 10.37 9.67
N ALA A 38 -1.22 11.32 9.18
CA ALA A 38 -1.28 11.77 7.78
C ALA A 38 -0.89 10.66 6.80
N ASN A 39 0.14 9.87 7.13
CA ASN A 39 0.57 8.74 6.31
C ASN A 39 -0.50 7.64 6.28
N GLU A 40 -1.09 7.28 7.42
CA GLU A 40 -2.18 6.31 7.49
C GLU A 40 -3.40 6.75 6.66
N THR A 41 -3.80 8.02 6.80
CA THR A 41 -4.90 8.59 6.02
C THR A 41 -4.60 8.54 4.52
N ALA A 42 -3.36 8.85 4.13
CA ALA A 42 -2.91 8.78 2.75
C ALA A 42 -2.87 7.33 2.22
N ALA A 43 -2.54 6.36 3.07
CA ALA A 43 -2.55 4.95 2.71
C ALA A 43 -3.97 4.43 2.45
N ILE A 44 -4.92 4.74 3.33
CA ILE A 44 -6.34 4.42 3.16
C ILE A 44 -6.90 5.07 1.88
N ALA A 45 -6.60 6.35 1.64
CA ALA A 45 -7.01 7.03 0.41
C ALA A 45 -6.38 6.38 -0.84
N THR A 46 -5.13 5.92 -0.74
CA THR A 46 -4.45 5.19 -1.81
C THR A 46 -5.13 3.86 -2.11
N LEU A 47 -5.50 3.08 -1.08
CA LEU A 47 -6.26 1.84 -1.26
C LEU A 47 -7.62 2.07 -1.91
N ARG A 48 -8.36 3.11 -1.50
CA ARG A 48 -9.64 3.48 -2.14
C ARG A 48 -9.49 3.85 -3.62
N ASN A 49 -8.38 4.52 -3.97
CA ASN A 49 -8.05 4.78 -5.38
C ASN A 49 -7.72 3.49 -6.14
N ILE A 50 -7.00 2.54 -5.52
CA ILE A 50 -6.70 1.23 -6.12
C ILE A 50 -8.00 0.45 -6.37
N ILE A 51 -8.94 0.43 -5.42
CA ILE A 51 -10.26 -0.22 -5.59
C ILE A 51 -10.97 0.33 -6.83
N SER A 52 -11.03 1.65 -6.95
CA SER A 52 -11.70 2.30 -8.09
C SER A 52 -10.98 1.99 -9.42
N ALA A 53 -9.64 1.96 -9.40
CA ALA A 53 -8.84 1.64 -10.58
C ALA A 53 -8.97 0.17 -11.01
N GLN A 54 -9.06 -0.76 -10.06
CA GLN A 54 -9.30 -2.18 -10.32
C GLN A 54 -10.67 -2.39 -10.97
N ALA A 55 -11.72 -1.76 -10.44
CA ALA A 55 -13.05 -1.83 -11.04
C ALA A 55 -13.07 -1.26 -12.47
N GLN A 56 -12.37 -0.14 -12.71
CA GLN A 56 -12.26 0.45 -14.05
C GLN A 56 -11.46 -0.45 -15.00
N PHE A 57 -10.38 -1.08 -14.52
CA PHE A 57 -9.54 -1.98 -15.31
C PHE A 57 -10.29 -3.24 -15.73
N GLN A 58 -10.93 -3.92 -14.77
CA GLN A 58 -11.74 -5.10 -14.98
C GLN A 58 -12.87 -4.83 -16.00
N GLN A 59 -13.58 -3.71 -15.86
CA GLN A 59 -14.63 -3.31 -16.82
C GLN A 59 -14.11 -2.99 -18.22
N SER A 60 -12.82 -2.68 -18.37
CA SER A 60 -12.25 -2.35 -19.67
C SER A 60 -11.96 -3.57 -20.54
N GLY A 61 -11.94 -4.79 -19.96
CA GLY A 61 -11.70 -6.05 -20.66
C GLY A 61 -10.37 -6.06 -21.42
N LYS A 62 -9.33 -5.43 -20.86
CA LYS A 62 -8.01 -5.32 -21.51
C LYS A 62 -7.08 -6.46 -21.18
N ALA A 63 -7.20 -7.00 -19.97
CA ALA A 63 -6.68 -8.31 -19.62
C ALA A 63 -7.88 -9.27 -19.63
N ASP A 64 -7.75 -10.29 -20.46
CA ASP A 64 -8.68 -11.40 -20.73
C ASP A 64 -7.77 -12.46 -21.37
N THR A 65 -7.13 -13.26 -20.51
CA THR A 65 -6.02 -14.15 -20.90
C THR A 65 -6.51 -15.49 -21.46
N ASP A 66 -7.77 -15.84 -21.23
CA ASP A 66 -8.43 -17.03 -21.76
C ASP A 66 -9.43 -16.74 -22.89
N ASP A 67 -9.57 -15.48 -23.30
CA ASP A 67 -10.41 -15.00 -24.41
C ASP A 67 -11.90 -15.36 -24.22
N ASP A 68 -12.39 -15.35 -22.97
CA ASP A 68 -13.77 -15.71 -22.63
C ASP A 68 -14.74 -14.50 -22.76
N GLY A 69 -14.18 -13.29 -22.85
CA GLY A 69 -14.91 -12.02 -22.97
C GLY A 69 -15.16 -11.30 -21.65
N THR A 70 -14.64 -11.80 -20.54
CA THR A 70 -14.71 -11.21 -19.20
C THR A 70 -13.36 -10.57 -18.84
N GLY A 71 -13.41 -9.35 -18.32
CA GLY A 71 -12.17 -8.68 -17.92
C GLY A 71 -11.66 -9.16 -16.56
N GLU A 72 -10.34 -9.20 -16.44
CA GLU A 72 -9.63 -9.57 -15.22
C GLU A 72 -9.18 -8.33 -14.41
N TYR A 73 -8.97 -8.51 -13.10
CA TYR A 73 -8.22 -7.57 -12.26
C TYR A 73 -6.72 -7.62 -12.60
N GLY A 74 -5.97 -6.57 -12.25
CA GLY A 74 -4.57 -6.42 -12.68
C GLY A 74 -3.57 -6.00 -11.60
N GLY A 75 -2.29 -5.98 -11.95
CA GLY A 75 -1.20 -5.44 -11.13
C GLY A 75 -0.93 -3.95 -11.34
N PHE A 76 -0.11 -3.35 -10.48
CA PHE A 76 0.33 -1.96 -10.62
C PHE A 76 0.95 -1.65 -11.98
N VAL A 77 1.70 -2.58 -12.56
CA VAL A 77 2.34 -2.39 -13.88
C VAL A 77 1.29 -2.20 -14.98
N GLU A 78 0.23 -3.01 -14.96
CA GLU A 78 -0.87 -2.97 -15.93
C GLU A 78 -1.74 -1.72 -15.70
N LEU A 79 -2.18 -1.50 -14.44
CA LEU A 79 -3.06 -0.41 -14.07
C LEU A 79 -2.43 0.97 -14.29
N SER A 80 -1.12 1.11 -14.08
CA SER A 80 -0.39 2.37 -14.28
C SER A 80 0.06 2.60 -15.72
N GLY A 81 -0.18 1.64 -16.62
CA GLY A 81 0.28 1.67 -18.00
C GLY A 81 1.79 1.75 -18.11
N SER A 82 2.52 1.05 -17.23
CA SER A 82 3.99 0.98 -17.26
C SER A 82 4.46 0.03 -18.36
N ALA A 83 3.83 -1.14 -18.44
CA ALA A 83 4.02 -2.15 -19.47
C ALA A 83 2.67 -2.83 -19.75
N ALA A 84 2.66 -3.73 -20.73
CA ALA A 84 1.44 -4.45 -21.11
C ALA A 84 1.05 -5.52 -20.07
N GLY A 85 2.01 -6.09 -19.33
CA GLY A 85 1.74 -7.20 -18.41
C GLY A 85 1.11 -8.37 -19.19
N ARG A 86 -0.08 -8.80 -18.75
CA ARG A 86 -0.90 -9.83 -19.40
C ARG A 86 -1.78 -9.31 -20.55
N MET A 87 -1.83 -8.00 -20.77
CA MET A 87 -2.59 -7.42 -21.88
C MET A 87 -1.84 -7.51 -23.21
N THR A 88 -2.56 -7.43 -24.33
CA THR A 88 -1.94 -7.36 -25.68
C THR A 88 -1.14 -6.06 -25.92
N ALA A 89 -1.51 -4.97 -25.23
CA ALA A 89 -0.88 -3.66 -25.37
C ALA A 89 -0.92 -2.88 -24.06
N VAL A 90 -0.01 -1.92 -23.90
CA VAL A 90 0.02 -1.02 -22.73
C VAL A 90 -1.30 -0.27 -22.61
N LEU A 91 -1.83 -0.20 -21.38
CA LEU A 91 -3.08 0.50 -21.08
C LEU A 91 -2.95 2.01 -21.33
N VAL A 92 -3.78 2.54 -22.24
CA VAL A 92 -3.84 3.97 -22.57
C VAL A 92 -5.31 4.42 -22.72
N PRO A 93 -5.80 5.39 -21.92
CA PRO A 93 -5.11 6.04 -20.79
C PRO A 93 -4.96 5.09 -19.58
N PRO A 94 -3.94 5.27 -18.73
CA PRO A 94 -3.79 4.47 -17.52
C PRO A 94 -4.87 4.81 -16.48
N VAL A 95 -5.20 3.83 -15.62
CA VAL A 95 -6.20 3.99 -14.54
C VAL A 95 -5.55 4.34 -13.19
N LEU A 96 -4.27 4.02 -13.02
CA LEU A 96 -3.44 4.49 -11.91
C LEU A 96 -2.42 5.53 -12.37
N SER A 97 -2.04 6.42 -11.46
CA SER A 97 -1.04 7.45 -11.76
C SER A 97 0.35 6.85 -11.96
N GLY A 98 1.24 7.61 -12.62
CA GLY A 98 2.64 7.20 -12.82
C GLY A 98 3.43 6.96 -11.53
N ALA A 99 2.90 7.33 -10.37
CA ALA A 99 3.52 7.06 -9.07
C ALA A 99 3.58 5.56 -8.71
N PHE A 100 2.78 4.71 -9.37
CA PHE A 100 2.76 3.26 -9.16
C PHE A 100 3.65 2.48 -10.15
N ARG A 101 4.42 3.16 -11.01
CA ARG A 101 5.24 2.50 -12.03
C ARG A 101 6.56 1.93 -11.53
N VAL A 102 6.96 2.30 -10.31
CA VAL A 102 8.26 1.90 -9.73
C VAL A 102 8.00 0.90 -8.61
N LEU A 103 8.24 -0.37 -8.92
CA LEU A 103 8.16 -1.49 -7.99
C LEU A 103 9.59 -1.85 -7.53
N ASN A 104 9.72 -2.24 -6.27
CA ASN A 104 10.97 -2.83 -5.77
C ASN A 104 11.11 -4.31 -6.20
N ALA A 105 12.17 -4.98 -5.75
CA ALA A 105 12.43 -6.38 -6.12
C ALA A 105 11.36 -7.37 -5.63
N GLN A 106 10.60 -6.98 -4.61
CA GLN A 106 9.48 -7.75 -4.05
C GLN A 106 8.13 -7.40 -4.73
N GLY A 107 8.14 -6.49 -5.72
CA GLY A 107 6.94 -6.03 -6.41
C GLY A 107 6.10 -5.04 -5.62
N GLU A 108 6.72 -4.33 -4.68
CA GLU A 108 6.03 -3.41 -3.79
C GLU A 108 6.21 -1.96 -4.26
N VAL A 109 5.14 -1.17 -4.15
CA VAL A 109 5.19 0.28 -4.40
C VAL A 109 5.31 1.02 -3.08
N SER A 110 6.23 1.97 -2.96
CA SER A 110 6.34 2.83 -1.77
C SER A 110 5.65 4.17 -1.99
N ARG A 111 4.71 4.54 -1.10
CA ARG A 111 4.02 5.83 -1.14
C ARG A 111 3.62 6.31 0.25
N SER A 112 3.89 7.58 0.55
CA SER A 112 3.47 8.23 1.79
C SER A 112 3.84 7.47 3.07
N GLY A 113 5.02 6.83 3.10
CA GLY A 113 5.49 6.06 4.25
C GLY A 113 4.94 4.64 4.35
N TYR A 114 4.23 4.17 3.33
CA TYR A 114 3.68 2.82 3.25
C TYR A 114 4.21 2.07 2.03
N PHE A 115 4.32 0.75 2.14
CA PHE A 115 4.43 -0.16 1.01
C PHE A 115 3.05 -0.68 0.62
N PHE A 116 2.86 -0.98 -0.65
CA PHE A 116 1.65 -1.56 -1.21
C PHE A 116 2.01 -2.74 -2.09
N ARG A 117 1.23 -3.82 -1.99
CA ARG A 117 1.38 -5.00 -2.84
C ARG A 117 0.02 -5.57 -3.20
N ILE A 118 -0.19 -5.83 -4.49
CA ILE A 118 -1.38 -6.47 -5.04
C ILE A 118 -1.12 -7.97 -5.16
N PHE A 119 -2.14 -8.77 -4.91
CA PHE A 119 -2.15 -10.21 -5.10
C PHE A 119 -3.32 -10.60 -6.02
N LEU A 120 -3.04 -11.49 -6.96
CA LEU A 120 -4.03 -12.15 -7.83
C LEU A 120 -4.01 -13.66 -7.58
N PRO A 121 -5.12 -14.38 -7.79
CA PRO A 121 -5.22 -15.79 -7.47
C PRO A 121 -4.52 -16.69 -8.51
N ASP A 122 -3.86 -17.74 -8.04
CA ASP A 122 -3.52 -18.91 -8.88
C ASP A 122 -4.72 -19.88 -8.97
N ALA A 123 -4.54 -21.01 -9.67
CA ALA A 123 -5.59 -22.01 -9.86
C ALA A 123 -6.01 -22.74 -8.57
N ALA A 124 -5.20 -22.67 -7.51
CA ALA A 124 -5.55 -23.16 -6.18
C ALA A 124 -6.23 -22.08 -5.31
N GLY A 125 -6.30 -20.83 -5.79
CA GLY A 125 -6.78 -19.67 -5.06
C GLY A 125 -5.73 -19.03 -4.16
N LEU A 126 -4.47 -19.45 -4.22
CA LEU A 126 -3.34 -18.82 -3.53
C LEU A 126 -3.13 -17.41 -4.07
N GLY A 127 -2.83 -16.46 -3.18
CA GLY A 127 -2.53 -15.09 -3.58
C GLY A 127 -1.09 -14.97 -4.07
N GLU A 128 -0.92 -14.86 -5.38
CA GLU A 128 0.36 -14.57 -6.02
C GLU A 128 0.60 -13.07 -6.02
N GLY A 129 1.64 -12.63 -5.32
CA GLY A 129 1.95 -11.22 -5.19
C GLY A 129 2.72 -10.70 -6.40
N GLU A 130 2.32 -9.54 -6.92
CA GLU A 130 2.90 -8.96 -8.14
C GLU A 130 4.43 -8.97 -8.10
N PRO A 131 5.13 -9.44 -9.16
CA PRO A 131 6.58 -9.35 -9.26
C PRO A 131 7.01 -7.95 -9.75
N GLN A 132 8.29 -7.61 -9.64
CA GLN A 132 8.81 -6.29 -10.07
C GLN A 132 8.47 -5.93 -11.52
N ALA A 133 8.46 -6.92 -12.42
CA ALA A 133 8.16 -6.73 -13.84
C ALA A 133 6.66 -6.63 -14.14
N GLY A 134 5.78 -6.82 -13.15
CA GLY A 134 4.35 -7.02 -13.34
C GLY A 134 4.02 -8.48 -13.67
N TYR A 135 2.74 -8.83 -13.56
CA TYR A 135 2.27 -10.17 -13.93
C TYR A 135 2.51 -10.46 -15.41
N ALA A 136 2.83 -11.72 -15.70
CA ALA A 136 3.02 -12.24 -17.03
C ALA A 136 1.90 -13.25 -17.36
N ASP A 137 1.60 -13.39 -18.64
CA ASP A 137 0.70 -14.43 -19.14
C ASP A 137 1.51 -15.73 -19.32
N ASP A 138 1.83 -16.36 -18.19
CA ASP A 138 2.63 -17.59 -18.12
C ASP A 138 1.88 -18.78 -17.48
N GLY A 139 0.58 -18.61 -17.22
CA GLY A 139 -0.28 -19.61 -16.59
C GLY A 139 -0.10 -19.74 -15.07
N THR A 140 0.66 -18.85 -14.42
CA THR A 140 0.76 -18.81 -12.94
C THR A 140 -0.54 -18.35 -12.31
N LEU A 141 -1.17 -17.34 -12.91
CA LEU A 141 -2.45 -16.83 -12.45
C LEU A 141 -3.61 -17.59 -13.11
N ASP A 142 -4.70 -17.70 -12.37
CA ASP A 142 -5.95 -18.27 -12.87
C ASP A 142 -6.84 -17.16 -13.45
N PRO A 143 -7.20 -17.23 -14.74
CA PRO A 143 -8.01 -16.20 -15.40
C PRO A 143 -9.39 -16.05 -14.75
N ASP A 144 -10.14 -17.17 -14.60
CA ASP A 144 -11.49 -17.21 -14.01
C ASP A 144 -11.54 -16.58 -12.60
N LEU A 145 -10.58 -16.94 -11.74
CA LEU A 145 -10.50 -16.39 -10.40
C LEU A 145 -10.05 -14.93 -10.40
N SER A 146 -9.22 -14.51 -11.36
CA SER A 146 -8.77 -13.13 -11.53
C SER A 146 -9.87 -12.18 -12.01
N GLU A 147 -11.00 -12.68 -12.50
CA GLU A 147 -12.18 -11.88 -12.79
C GLU A 147 -12.94 -11.44 -11.52
N THR A 148 -12.86 -12.26 -10.47
CA THR A 148 -13.73 -12.12 -9.29
C THR A 148 -12.95 -11.75 -8.03
N THR A 149 -11.64 -11.98 -8.01
CA THR A 149 -10.84 -11.90 -6.80
C THR A 149 -9.52 -11.17 -7.04
N TRP A 150 -9.24 -10.22 -6.15
CA TRP A 150 -7.94 -9.60 -5.97
C TRP A 150 -7.86 -9.09 -4.54
N CYS A 151 -6.64 -8.91 -4.03
CA CYS A 151 -6.47 -8.16 -2.79
C CYS A 151 -5.23 -7.29 -2.82
N CYS A 152 -5.19 -6.32 -1.92
CA CYS A 152 -4.03 -5.45 -1.74
C CYS A 152 -3.82 -5.19 -0.26
N TYR A 153 -2.55 -5.27 0.15
CA TYR A 153 -2.12 -4.90 1.48
C TYR A 153 -1.34 -3.59 1.42
N ALA A 154 -1.39 -2.84 2.53
CA ALA A 154 -0.52 -1.70 2.74
C ALA A 154 0.03 -1.71 4.17
N TRP A 155 1.35 -1.67 4.33
CA TRP A 155 2.01 -1.72 5.64
C TRP A 155 3.11 -0.64 5.75
N PRO A 156 3.48 -0.22 6.97
CA PRO A 156 4.42 0.87 7.16
C PRO A 156 5.84 0.51 6.67
N VAL A 157 6.53 1.49 6.09
CA VAL A 157 7.96 1.35 5.74
C VAL A 157 8.81 1.08 6.98
N ASN A 158 8.50 1.79 8.06
CA ASN A 158 9.07 1.62 9.40
C ASN A 158 7.94 1.72 10.43
N TYR A 159 7.71 0.65 11.18
CA TYR A 159 6.78 0.64 12.31
C TYR A 159 7.14 1.71 13.35
N ASN A 160 6.15 2.34 13.98
CA ASN A 160 6.30 3.45 14.93
C ASN A 160 6.96 4.73 14.39
N GLN A 161 7.21 4.84 13.08
CA GLN A 161 7.80 6.03 12.47
C GLN A 161 7.03 6.51 11.24
N SER A 162 6.63 5.57 10.39
CA SER A 162 5.89 5.85 9.16
C SER A 162 4.40 5.53 9.29
N GLY A 163 4.05 4.61 10.17
CA GLY A 163 2.70 4.23 10.53
C GLY A 163 2.71 3.08 11.54
N ASN A 164 1.55 2.80 12.13
CA ASN A 164 1.40 1.76 13.16
C ASN A 164 0.43 0.65 12.77
N ARG A 165 -0.34 0.86 11.70
CA ARG A 165 -1.34 -0.08 11.22
C ARG A 165 -0.99 -0.58 9.84
N THR A 166 -1.31 -1.85 9.61
CA THR A 166 -1.38 -2.46 8.29
C THR A 166 -2.83 -2.44 7.84
N PHE A 167 -3.03 -2.24 6.54
CA PHE A 167 -4.33 -2.14 5.91
C PHE A 167 -4.49 -3.22 4.85
N PHE A 168 -5.73 -3.64 4.64
CA PHE A 168 -6.13 -4.62 3.65
C PHE A 168 -7.37 -4.11 2.92
N THR A 169 -7.45 -4.42 1.63
CA THR A 169 -8.65 -4.24 0.81
C THR A 169 -8.73 -5.36 -0.21
N ASN A 170 -9.93 -5.61 -0.72
CA ASN A 170 -10.19 -6.56 -1.79
C ASN A 170 -11.29 -6.05 -2.73
N GLN A 171 -11.81 -6.92 -3.60
CA GLN A 171 -12.92 -6.65 -4.51
C GLN A 171 -14.21 -6.19 -3.82
N GLY A 172 -14.38 -6.48 -2.53
CA GLY A 172 -15.53 -6.03 -1.73
C GLY A 172 -15.53 -4.52 -1.46
N GLY A 173 -14.38 -3.84 -1.67
CA GLY A 173 -14.25 -2.39 -1.51
C GLY A 173 -14.13 -1.91 -0.05
N ASP A 174 -14.21 -2.81 0.92
CA ASP A 174 -13.96 -2.51 2.33
C ASP A 174 -12.46 -2.36 2.57
N VAL A 175 -12.10 -1.30 3.31
CA VAL A 175 -10.76 -1.13 3.86
C VAL A 175 -10.80 -1.51 5.33
N VAL A 176 -10.00 -2.51 5.68
CA VAL A 176 -9.82 -2.97 7.06
C VAL A 176 -8.36 -2.77 7.47
N GLY A 177 -8.10 -2.74 8.77
CA GLY A 177 -6.77 -2.59 9.31
C GLY A 177 -6.54 -3.39 10.58
N ALA A 178 -5.28 -3.72 10.80
CA ALA A 178 -4.75 -4.41 11.95
C ALA A 178 -3.51 -3.69 12.48
N GLU A 179 -3.26 -3.80 13.78
CA GLU A 179 -2.02 -3.34 14.41
C GLU A 179 -1.11 -4.55 14.59
N ASP A 180 0.01 -4.55 13.87
CA ASP A 180 1.05 -5.58 13.99
C ASP A 180 2.42 -4.91 13.87
N SER A 181 3.27 -5.16 14.87
CA SER A 181 4.64 -4.64 14.89
C SER A 181 5.58 -5.33 13.92
N ASP A 182 5.24 -6.54 13.48
CA ASP A 182 6.07 -7.36 12.61
C ASP A 182 5.96 -6.87 11.16
N TYR A 183 4.82 -6.29 10.78
CA TYR A 183 4.60 -5.70 9.46
C TYR A 183 5.33 -4.37 9.29
N SER A 184 6.61 -4.44 8.91
CA SER A 184 7.47 -3.30 8.67
C SER A 184 8.56 -3.58 7.64
N GLY A 185 8.77 -2.62 6.74
CA GLY A 185 9.85 -2.69 5.75
C GLY A 185 9.57 -3.67 4.61
N THR A 186 10.58 -3.92 3.77
CA THR A 186 10.42 -4.73 2.53
C THR A 186 10.55 -6.24 2.74
N SER A 187 10.87 -6.69 3.96
CA SER A 187 11.10 -8.11 4.25
C SER A 187 9.97 -8.76 5.03
N ASN A 188 9.10 -7.95 5.63
CA ASN A 188 8.03 -8.42 6.51
C ASN A 188 6.68 -7.85 6.05
N GLY A 189 6.38 -7.94 4.76
CA GLY A 189 5.03 -7.65 4.25
C GLY A 189 4.06 -8.79 4.58
N PRO A 190 2.74 -8.54 4.65
CA PRO A 190 1.74 -9.61 4.74
C PRO A 190 1.82 -10.55 3.53
N VAL A 191 1.58 -11.83 3.77
CA VAL A 191 1.29 -12.82 2.73
C VAL A 191 -0.13 -12.62 2.20
N GLY A 192 -0.44 -13.16 1.01
CA GLY A 192 -1.72 -12.90 0.33
C GLY A 192 -2.96 -13.26 1.17
N ASP A 193 -2.89 -14.35 1.94
CA ASP A 193 -3.98 -14.89 2.76
C ASP A 193 -4.02 -14.35 4.20
N ALA A 194 -3.14 -13.41 4.58
CA ALA A 194 -3.02 -12.92 5.96
C ALA A 194 -4.35 -12.47 6.58
N ALA A 195 -5.16 -11.71 5.83
CA ALA A 195 -6.47 -11.21 6.27
C ALA A 195 -7.64 -12.19 6.05
N PHE A 196 -7.38 -13.43 5.61
CA PHE A 196 -8.41 -14.40 5.26
C PHE A 196 -8.62 -15.46 6.36
N GLN A 197 -9.79 -16.10 6.32
CA GLN A 197 -10.15 -17.19 7.25
C GLN A 197 -9.67 -18.56 6.78
N THR A 198 -9.43 -18.71 5.48
CA THR A 198 -8.92 -19.95 4.89
C THR A 198 -7.44 -19.80 4.65
N ALA A 199 -6.65 -20.78 5.11
CA ALA A 199 -5.22 -20.85 4.81
C ALA A 199 -5.00 -20.98 3.31
N ASP A 200 -3.91 -20.38 2.83
CA ASP A 200 -3.43 -20.56 1.46
C ASP A 200 -4.48 -20.15 0.40
N SER A 201 -5.36 -19.19 0.72
CA SER A 201 -6.42 -18.78 -0.19
C SER A 201 -6.87 -17.33 -0.02
N ILE A 202 -6.97 -16.60 -1.14
CA ILE A 202 -7.52 -15.24 -1.21
C ILE A 202 -8.96 -15.20 -1.77
N THR A 203 -9.53 -16.34 -2.15
CA THR A 203 -10.90 -16.46 -2.67
C THR A 203 -11.92 -16.71 -1.54
N GLY A 204 -11.44 -16.96 -0.32
CA GLY A 204 -12.25 -17.22 0.87
C GLY A 204 -12.84 -15.96 1.53
N SER A 205 -13.45 -16.17 2.70
CA SER A 205 -13.98 -15.07 3.50
C SER A 205 -12.88 -14.29 4.23
N VAL A 206 -12.98 -12.97 4.21
CA VAL A 206 -12.11 -12.07 4.98
C VAL A 206 -12.42 -12.18 6.48
N ALA A 207 -11.38 -12.14 7.32
CA ALA A 207 -11.46 -12.27 8.77
C ALA A 207 -11.83 -10.95 9.47
N ILE A 208 -12.98 -10.34 9.12
CA ILE A 208 -13.39 -9.07 9.72
C ILE A 208 -13.92 -9.29 11.14
N GLY A 209 -13.27 -8.67 12.13
CA GLY A 209 -13.64 -8.73 13.54
C GLY A 209 -13.20 -10.02 14.25
N ILE A 210 -12.49 -10.90 13.55
CA ILE A 210 -11.91 -12.16 14.06
C ILE A 210 -10.44 -12.25 13.64
N ALA A 211 -9.72 -13.26 14.14
CA ALA A 211 -8.33 -13.48 13.75
C ALA A 211 -8.23 -13.98 12.29
N GLY A 212 -7.34 -13.38 11.50
CA GLY A 212 -6.94 -13.88 10.18
C GLY A 212 -5.93 -15.02 10.27
N GLN A 213 -5.39 -15.45 9.12
CA GLN A 213 -4.32 -16.46 9.08
C GLN A 213 -3.04 -15.98 9.77
N ASP A 214 -2.82 -14.67 9.78
CA ASP A 214 -1.71 -14.04 10.49
C ASP A 214 -1.93 -13.96 12.02
N GLY A 215 -3.12 -14.33 12.51
CA GLY A 215 -3.50 -14.21 13.92
C GLY A 215 -3.94 -12.80 14.34
N ASN A 216 -3.87 -11.82 13.44
CA ASN A 216 -4.29 -10.44 13.70
C ASN A 216 -5.80 -10.28 13.57
N VAL A 217 -6.38 -9.37 14.36
CA VAL A 217 -7.80 -9.03 14.27
C VAL A 217 -8.00 -7.84 13.33
N TRP A 218 -8.55 -8.11 12.15
CA TRP A 218 -8.78 -7.12 11.12
C TRP A 218 -10.09 -6.37 11.36
N LYS A 219 -10.03 -5.03 11.45
CA LYS A 219 -11.20 -4.19 11.78
C LYS A 219 -11.47 -3.17 10.69
N GLN A 220 -12.74 -2.93 10.41
CA GLN A 220 -13.13 -1.91 9.42
C GLN A 220 -12.59 -0.54 9.80
N VAL A 221 -12.01 0.15 8.83
CA VAL A 221 -11.45 1.48 8.98
C VAL A 221 -12.44 2.48 8.41
N ASN A 222 -12.97 3.35 9.28
CA ASN A 222 -13.84 4.45 8.89
C ASN A 222 -13.03 5.53 8.15
#